data_AF-A0A953GID8-F1
#
_entry.id   AF-A0A953GID8-F1
#
_cell.length_a   1.000
_cell.length_b   1.000
_cell.length_c   1.000
_cell.angle_alpha   90.00
_cell.angle_beta   90.00
_cell.angle_gamma   90.00
#
_symmetry.space_group_name_H-M   'P 1'
#
loop_
_entity.id
_entity.type
_entity.pdbx_description
1 polymer ?
#
loop_
_entity_poly.entity_id
_entity_poly.type
_entity_poly.pdbx_seq_one_letter_code
_entity_poly.pdbx_strand_id
1 'polypeptide(L)'
;MTAQPRNPIRVVNRWPFIILAAAAAAGLLFPQVVGQAANLVGYAVCHRIPARSFILDGNQLPLCARDTGMFLAALVTIGFYVAFDSRRVSLFPRFPQAFVLLALAAAWAFDGFNSYYLLARNEMLFYMPNNLLRLITGAGMGVALGAFVVPLVNSSLWKMELLDEVASVANWRDVFVLLGLAALVTVVVGLQPDFLYGPLALLSGLGAFGLLAVVSGLLVLQFRKQNNRFSDPRALWGPAAVGLFIAFNEVMAIVLLRQWLTVTYNLPF
;
A
#
# COMPACT_ATOMS: atom_id res chain seq x y z
N MET A 1 5.56 -36.89 -7.40
CA MET A 1 6.71 -36.02 -7.09
C MET A 1 6.54 -35.52 -5.68
N THR A 2 7.31 -36.08 -4.76
CA THR A 2 7.27 -35.80 -3.33
C THR A 2 7.79 -34.39 -3.06
N ALA A 3 6.94 -33.52 -2.50
CA ALA A 3 7.33 -32.18 -2.06
C ALA A 3 8.53 -32.29 -1.11
N GLN A 4 9.67 -31.73 -1.51
CA GLN A 4 10.86 -31.72 -0.66
C GLN A 4 10.57 -31.02 0.67
N PRO A 5 11.16 -31.51 1.78
CA PRO A 5 10.91 -30.97 3.10
C PRO A 5 11.36 -29.51 3.20
N ARG A 6 10.48 -28.69 3.76
CA ARG A 6 10.69 -27.28 4.09
C ARG A 6 11.91 -27.14 5.01
N ASN A 7 12.97 -26.51 4.52
CA ASN A 7 14.01 -25.91 5.37
C ASN A 7 13.96 -24.38 5.29
N PRO A 8 14.31 -23.71 6.41
CA PRO A 8 13.69 -22.46 6.85
C PRO A 8 14.22 -21.27 6.06
N ILE A 9 13.41 -20.20 6.02
CA ILE A 9 13.76 -18.79 5.74
C ILE A 9 15.29 -18.59 5.68
N ARG A 10 15.87 -18.65 4.48
CA ARG A 10 17.31 -18.48 4.26
C ARG A 10 17.55 -17.01 3.95
N VAL A 11 18.16 -16.32 4.92
CA VAL A 11 18.57 -14.91 4.91
C VAL A 11 17.42 -13.92 5.17
N VAL A 12 17.40 -13.38 6.39
CA VAL A 12 16.59 -12.19 6.71
C VAL A 12 17.26 -11.00 6.05
N ASN A 13 16.68 -10.51 4.96
CA ASN A 13 17.08 -9.25 4.38
C ASN A 13 16.60 -8.13 5.31
N ARG A 14 17.52 -7.51 6.05
CA ARG A 14 17.17 -6.47 7.04
C ARG A 14 16.88 -5.11 6.42
N TRP A 15 17.23 -4.91 5.14
CA TRP A 15 17.13 -3.61 4.47
C TRP A 15 15.73 -3.00 4.49
N PRO A 16 14.62 -3.74 4.24
CA PRO A 16 13.28 -3.17 4.30
C PRO A 16 12.97 -2.56 5.67
N PHE A 17 13.32 -3.24 6.77
CA PHE A 17 13.10 -2.71 8.11
C PHE A 17 13.98 -1.50 8.42
N ILE A 18 15.24 -1.52 7.96
CA ILE A 18 16.14 -0.37 8.11
C ILE A 18 15.59 0.84 7.34
N ILE A 19 15.11 0.65 6.12
CA ILE A 19 14.52 1.72 5.28
C ILE A 19 13.25 2.26 5.93
N LEU A 20 12.35 1.39 6.37
CA LEU A 20 11.11 1.80 7.04
C LEU A 20 11.40 2.53 8.37
N ALA A 21 12.35 2.04 9.16
CA ALA A 21 12.77 2.70 10.40
C ALA A 21 13.45 4.05 10.14
N ALA A 22 14.29 4.14 9.10
CA ALA A 22 14.93 5.39 8.70
C ALA A 22 13.90 6.42 8.20
N ALA A 23 12.90 5.98 7.41
CA ALA A 23 11.79 6.83 7.00
C ALA A 23 10.96 7.26 8.21
N ALA A 24 10.62 6.36 9.12
CA ALA A 24 9.92 6.71 10.36
C ALA A 24 10.72 7.72 11.20
N ALA A 25 12.03 7.52 11.37
CA ALA A 25 12.91 8.44 12.07
C ALA A 25 12.99 9.81 11.37
N ALA A 26 13.07 9.85 10.05
CA ALA A 26 13.00 11.10 9.29
C ALA A 26 11.65 11.81 9.51
N GLY A 27 10.56 11.06 9.60
CA GLY A 27 9.25 11.60 9.92
C GLY A 27 9.16 12.15 11.35
N LEU A 28 9.85 11.54 12.31
CA LEU A 28 9.95 12.07 13.68
C LEU A 28 10.78 13.36 13.74
N LEU A 29 11.87 13.43 12.96
CA LEU A 29 12.80 14.56 12.98
C LEU A 29 12.28 15.76 12.18
N PHE A 30 11.52 15.53 11.10
CA PHE A 30 11.05 16.58 10.19
C PHE A 30 9.55 16.50 9.88
N PRO A 31 8.66 16.42 10.90
CA PRO A 31 7.25 16.09 10.71
C PRO A 31 6.50 17.05 9.79
N GLN A 32 6.79 18.35 9.85
CA GLN A 32 6.10 19.35 9.02
C GLN A 32 6.51 19.24 7.54
N VAL A 33 7.79 19.07 7.26
CA VAL A 33 8.32 18.97 5.89
C VAL A 33 7.80 17.71 5.20
N VAL A 34 7.87 16.57 5.89
CA VAL A 34 7.38 15.30 5.33
C VAL A 34 5.86 15.30 5.20
N GLY A 35 5.15 15.93 6.15
CA GLY A 35 3.70 16.08 6.12
C GLY A 35 3.24 16.88 4.91
N GLN A 36 3.91 18.01 4.60
CA GLN A 36 3.61 18.81 3.42
C GLN A 36 3.86 18.05 2.11
N ALA A 37 4.97 17.34 2.00
CA ALA A 37 5.27 16.53 0.81
C ALA A 37 4.23 15.40 0.64
N ALA A 38 3.90 14.68 1.71
CA ALA A 38 2.91 13.62 1.68
C ALA A 38 1.49 14.16 1.38
N ASN A 39 1.17 15.39 1.79
CA ASN A 39 -0.11 16.03 1.50
C ASN A 39 -0.33 16.26 0.00
N LEU A 40 0.72 16.46 -0.80
CA LEU A 40 0.60 16.56 -2.27
C LEU A 40 0.19 15.22 -2.87
N VAL A 41 0.83 14.13 -2.44
CA VAL A 41 0.44 12.78 -2.84
C VAL A 41 -1.00 12.50 -2.41
N GLY A 42 -1.33 12.83 -1.16
CA GLY A 42 -2.66 12.66 -0.61
C GLY A 42 -3.73 13.47 -1.34
N TYR A 43 -3.42 14.68 -1.79
CA TYR A 43 -4.33 15.49 -2.59
C TYR A 43 -4.57 14.90 -3.99
N ALA A 44 -3.62 14.13 -4.54
CA ALA A 44 -3.85 13.41 -5.80
C ALA A 44 -4.70 12.14 -5.61
N VAL A 45 -4.39 11.33 -4.60
CA VAL A 45 -4.94 9.96 -4.48
C VAL A 45 -6.13 9.84 -3.52
N CYS A 46 -6.35 10.84 -2.67
CA CYS A 46 -7.39 10.85 -1.65
C CYS A 46 -8.24 12.13 -1.75
N HIS A 47 -9.46 12.09 -1.21
CA HIS A 47 -10.34 13.28 -1.10
C HIS A 47 -10.12 14.06 0.21
N ARG A 48 -9.28 13.55 1.11
CA ARG A 48 -8.84 14.23 2.35
C ARG A 48 -9.95 14.90 3.16
N ILE A 49 -11.15 14.31 3.19
CA ILE A 49 -12.30 14.85 3.93
C ILE A 49 -11.98 14.80 5.43
N PRO A 50 -12.02 15.94 6.17
CA PRO A 50 -11.60 15.98 7.58
C PRO A 50 -12.36 14.99 8.47
N ALA A 51 -13.68 14.90 8.31
CA ALA A 51 -14.53 13.96 9.07
C ALA A 51 -14.22 12.47 8.82
N ARG A 52 -13.40 12.15 7.82
CA ARG A 52 -13.02 10.78 7.43
C ARG A 52 -11.54 10.49 7.63
N SER A 53 -10.83 11.42 8.25
CA SER A 53 -9.38 11.39 8.42
C SER A 53 -9.03 11.42 9.91
N PHE A 54 -7.86 10.89 10.26
CA PHE A 54 -7.32 11.09 11.60
C PHE A 54 -6.56 12.41 11.67
N ILE A 55 -6.60 13.04 12.85
CA ILE A 55 -5.92 14.28 13.16
C ILE A 55 -4.97 13.98 14.31
N LEU A 56 -3.67 14.13 14.08
CA LEU A 56 -2.60 13.90 15.05
C LEU A 56 -1.78 15.17 15.14
N ASP A 57 -1.40 15.60 16.34
CA ASP A 57 -0.62 16.82 16.57
C ASP A 57 -1.28 18.06 15.91
N GLY A 58 -2.62 18.14 15.96
CA GLY A 58 -3.40 19.19 15.29
C GLY A 58 -3.41 19.16 13.76
N ASN A 59 -2.73 18.19 13.14
CA ASN A 59 -2.61 18.07 11.69
C ASN A 59 -3.40 16.86 11.17
N GLN A 60 -4.20 17.09 10.13
CA GLN A 60 -4.85 16.00 9.42
C GLN A 60 -3.79 15.14 8.70
N LEU A 61 -3.89 13.80 8.82
CA LEU A 61 -3.06 12.91 8.02
C LEU A 61 -3.23 13.19 6.51
N PRO A 62 -2.19 12.92 5.70
CA PRO A 62 -2.24 13.14 4.26
C PRO A 62 -3.35 12.35 3.55
N LEU A 63 -3.73 11.20 4.12
CA LEU A 63 -4.71 10.29 3.59
C LEU A 63 -5.88 10.12 4.58
N CYS A 64 -7.05 9.77 4.08
CA CYS A 64 -8.18 9.43 4.94
C CYS A 64 -7.89 8.17 5.76
N ALA A 65 -8.71 7.86 6.76
CA ALA A 65 -8.52 6.71 7.64
C ALA A 65 -8.38 5.38 6.86
N ARG A 66 -9.17 5.23 5.79
CA ARG A 66 -9.15 4.04 4.92
C ARG A 66 -7.86 3.92 4.13
N ASP A 67 -7.47 4.99 3.45
CA ASP A 67 -6.31 4.99 2.58
C ASP A 67 -5.02 4.92 3.41
N THR A 68 -4.99 5.56 4.59
CA THR A 68 -3.92 5.40 5.59
C THR A 68 -3.72 3.93 5.94
N GLY A 69 -4.80 3.22 6.30
CA GLY A 69 -4.75 1.78 6.59
C GLY A 69 -4.25 0.96 5.41
N MET A 70 -4.81 1.21 4.22
CA MET A 70 -4.45 0.47 3.00
C MET A 70 -2.97 0.61 2.64
N PHE A 71 -2.47 1.83 2.52
CA PHE A 71 -1.11 2.05 2.04
C PHE A 71 -0.05 1.66 3.06
N LEU A 72 -0.30 1.87 4.36
CA LEU A 72 0.61 1.40 5.41
C LEU A 72 0.64 -0.13 5.49
N ALA A 73 -0.52 -0.79 5.46
CA ALA A 73 -0.58 -2.24 5.52
C ALA A 73 0.02 -2.88 4.27
N ALA A 74 -0.21 -2.33 3.08
CA ALA A 74 0.45 -2.79 1.85
C ALA A 74 1.97 -2.62 1.95
N LEU A 75 2.46 -1.47 2.42
CA LEU A 75 3.89 -1.22 2.58
C LEU A 75 4.54 -2.20 3.58
N VAL A 76 3.90 -2.44 4.72
CA VAL A 76 4.38 -3.38 5.74
C VAL A 76 4.35 -4.82 5.21
N THR A 77 3.29 -5.22 4.48
CA THR A 77 3.21 -6.55 3.86
C THR A 77 4.29 -6.76 2.80
N ILE A 78 4.50 -5.78 1.90
CA ILE A 78 5.57 -5.86 0.90
C ILE A 78 6.93 -5.91 1.58
N GLY A 79 7.16 -5.07 2.59
CA GLY A 79 8.39 -5.08 3.39
C GLY A 79 8.62 -6.43 4.08
N PHE A 80 7.57 -7.05 4.60
CA PHE A 80 7.62 -8.39 5.18
C PHE A 80 8.05 -9.44 4.15
N TYR A 81 7.46 -9.45 2.95
CA TYR A 81 7.87 -10.36 1.87
C TYR A 81 9.32 -10.13 1.46
N VAL A 82 9.75 -8.87 1.24
CA VAL A 82 11.14 -8.59 0.85
C VAL A 82 12.14 -8.99 1.94
N ALA A 83 11.75 -8.91 3.22
CA ALA A 83 12.64 -9.20 4.33
C ALA A 83 12.74 -10.68 4.69
N PHE A 84 11.62 -11.40 4.65
CA PHE A 84 11.52 -12.78 5.12
C PHE A 84 11.30 -13.81 4.02
N ASP A 85 10.95 -13.35 2.81
CA ASP A 85 10.80 -14.18 1.64
C ASP A 85 11.90 -13.85 0.64
N SER A 86 13.07 -14.46 0.86
CA SER A 86 14.21 -14.38 -0.07
C SER A 86 13.92 -15.02 -1.43
N ARG A 87 12.77 -15.68 -1.54
CA ARG A 87 12.32 -16.43 -2.70
C ARG A 87 11.52 -15.49 -3.58
N ARG A 88 11.81 -15.49 -4.86
CA ARG A 88 11.06 -14.68 -5.84
C ARG A 88 9.73 -15.39 -6.10
N VAL A 89 8.87 -15.44 -5.09
CA VAL A 89 7.58 -16.13 -5.13
C VAL A 89 6.79 -15.63 -6.33
N SER A 90 6.31 -16.55 -7.14
CA SER A 90 5.63 -16.24 -8.40
C SER A 90 4.18 -16.69 -8.44
N LEU A 91 3.79 -17.63 -7.59
CA LEU A 91 2.41 -18.10 -7.55
C LEU A 91 1.54 -17.22 -6.66
N PHE A 92 0.32 -16.96 -7.10
CA PHE A 92 -0.69 -16.26 -6.32
C PHE A 92 -1.11 -17.05 -5.07
N PRO A 93 -1.78 -16.40 -4.09
CA PRO A 93 -2.34 -17.06 -2.92
C PRO A 93 -3.13 -18.33 -3.29
N ARG A 94 -2.96 -19.42 -2.53
CA ARG A 94 -3.71 -20.67 -2.80
C ARG A 94 -5.20 -20.47 -2.53
N PHE A 95 -6.04 -21.26 -3.20
CA PHE A 95 -7.49 -21.05 -3.30
C PHE A 95 -8.23 -20.74 -1.97
N PRO A 96 -8.03 -21.47 -0.85
CA PRO A 96 -8.73 -21.11 0.38
C PRO A 96 -8.19 -19.83 1.05
N GLN A 97 -6.90 -19.53 0.90
CA GLN A 97 -6.30 -18.31 1.44
C GLN A 97 -6.63 -17.09 0.57
N ALA A 98 -6.66 -17.26 -0.75
CA ALA A 98 -7.09 -16.23 -1.69
C ALA A 98 -8.51 -15.77 -1.38
N PHE A 99 -9.42 -16.68 -1.02
CA PHE A 99 -10.78 -16.34 -0.63
C PHE A 99 -10.82 -15.37 0.56
N VAL A 100 -10.00 -15.58 1.60
CA VAL A 100 -9.92 -14.66 2.76
C VAL A 100 -9.43 -13.28 2.33
N LEU A 101 -8.39 -13.22 1.50
CA LEU A 101 -7.87 -11.94 1.01
C LEU A 101 -8.88 -11.20 0.13
N LEU A 102 -9.61 -11.93 -0.71
CA LEU A 102 -10.70 -11.38 -1.53
C LEU A 102 -11.88 -10.93 -0.66
N ALA A 103 -12.17 -11.63 0.43
CA ALA A 103 -13.19 -11.21 1.40
C ALA A 103 -12.79 -9.90 2.11
N LEU A 104 -11.51 -9.70 2.43
CA LEU A 104 -11.02 -8.41 2.96
C LEU A 104 -11.17 -7.28 1.94
N ALA A 105 -10.82 -7.54 0.67
CA ALA A 105 -11.03 -6.58 -0.42
C ALA A 105 -12.53 -6.26 -0.63
N ALA A 106 -13.40 -7.28 -0.53
CA ALA A 106 -14.84 -7.10 -0.62
C ALA A 106 -15.40 -6.30 0.57
N ALA A 107 -14.92 -6.54 1.79
CA ALA A 107 -15.30 -5.76 2.97
C ALA A 107 -14.87 -4.29 2.83
N TRP A 108 -13.68 -4.03 2.28
CA TRP A 108 -13.21 -2.70 1.94
C TRP A 108 -14.07 -2.01 0.88
N ALA A 109 -14.43 -2.72 -0.19
CA ALA A 109 -15.31 -2.18 -1.23
C ALA A 109 -16.72 -1.87 -0.67
N PHE A 110 -17.24 -2.75 0.19
CA PHE A 110 -18.55 -2.58 0.82
C PHE A 110 -18.56 -1.39 1.81
N ASP A 111 -17.57 -1.27 2.69
CA ASP A 111 -17.41 -0.08 3.55
C ASP A 111 -17.18 1.20 2.73
N GLY A 112 -16.46 1.06 1.61
CA GLY A 112 -16.32 2.05 0.54
C GLY A 112 -17.64 2.61 0.09
N PHE A 113 -18.47 1.71 -0.43
CA PHE A 113 -19.79 1.99 -0.93
C PHE A 113 -20.72 2.58 0.13
N ASN A 114 -20.76 2.01 1.34
CA ASN A 114 -21.58 2.54 2.45
C ASN A 114 -21.17 3.98 2.84
N SER A 115 -19.86 4.26 2.93
CA SER A 115 -19.35 5.61 3.21
C SER A 115 -19.61 6.62 2.08
N TYR A 116 -19.60 6.15 0.83
CA TYR A 116 -19.90 6.99 -0.33
C TYR A 116 -21.39 7.29 -0.43
N TYR A 117 -22.25 6.31 -0.16
CA TYR A 117 -23.70 6.51 -0.17
C TYR A 117 -24.13 7.61 0.81
N LEU A 118 -23.61 7.57 2.04
CA LEU A 118 -23.85 8.65 3.00
C LEU A 118 -23.35 10.01 2.50
N LEU A 119 -22.22 10.06 1.78
CA LEU A 119 -21.72 11.32 1.19
C LEU A 119 -22.67 11.87 0.13
N ALA A 120 -23.15 11.00 -0.75
CA ALA A 120 -23.89 11.37 -1.95
C ALA A 120 -25.38 11.65 -1.67
N ARG A 121 -25.95 10.96 -0.67
CA ARG A 121 -27.39 11.00 -0.37
C ARG A 121 -27.72 11.63 0.97
N ASN A 122 -26.72 11.87 1.82
CA ASN A 122 -26.89 12.31 3.20
C ASN A 122 -27.83 11.39 4.01
N GLU A 123 -27.89 10.11 3.64
CA GLU A 123 -28.73 9.08 4.27
C GLU A 123 -27.87 7.86 4.64
N MET A 124 -28.16 7.25 5.79
CA MET A 124 -27.48 6.02 6.22
C MET A 124 -28.07 4.82 5.47
N LEU A 125 -27.20 4.02 4.84
CA LEU A 125 -27.64 2.82 4.13
C LEU A 125 -27.68 1.59 5.04
N PHE A 126 -26.51 1.14 5.51
CA PHE A 126 -26.40 -0.07 6.35
C PHE A 126 -26.01 0.24 7.80
N TYR A 127 -25.05 1.15 7.99
CA TYR A 127 -24.56 1.56 9.30
C TYR A 127 -23.89 2.93 9.23
N MET A 128 -23.75 3.60 10.38
CA MET A 128 -23.05 4.87 10.48
C MET A 128 -21.54 4.67 10.27
N PRO A 129 -20.95 5.23 9.19
CA PRO A 129 -19.53 5.07 8.92
C PRO A 129 -18.66 5.75 9.98
N ASN A 130 -17.62 5.06 10.44
CA ASN A 130 -16.66 5.59 11.41
C ASN A 130 -15.21 5.32 10.97
N ASN A 131 -14.27 6.09 11.51
CA ASN A 131 -12.87 6.03 11.08
C ASN A 131 -12.16 4.74 11.48
N LEU A 132 -12.55 4.10 12.59
CA LEU A 132 -11.96 2.84 13.00
C LEU A 132 -12.29 1.71 12.01
N LEU A 133 -13.56 1.59 11.60
CA LEU A 133 -13.97 0.60 10.62
C LEU A 133 -13.31 0.85 9.26
N ARG A 134 -13.23 2.10 8.81
CA ARG A 134 -12.49 2.51 7.61
C ARG A 134 -11.04 2.08 7.66
N LEU A 135 -10.38 2.28 8.81
CA LEU A 135 -8.99 1.87 9.03
C LEU A 135 -8.83 0.35 8.97
N ILE A 136 -9.71 -0.40 9.63
CA ILE A 136 -9.69 -1.88 9.64
C ILE A 136 -9.85 -2.44 8.23
N THR A 137 -10.88 -1.99 7.50
CA THR A 137 -11.13 -2.48 6.13
C THR A 137 -10.04 -2.03 5.17
N GLY A 138 -9.54 -0.80 5.33
CA GLY A 138 -8.35 -0.29 4.64
C GLY A 138 -7.14 -1.18 4.85
N ALA A 139 -6.76 -1.46 6.10
CA ALA A 139 -5.63 -2.32 6.43
C ALA A 139 -5.81 -3.75 5.88
N GLY A 140 -7.02 -4.31 5.96
CA GLY A 140 -7.35 -5.61 5.35
C GLY A 140 -7.12 -5.62 3.84
N MET A 141 -7.56 -4.59 3.13
CA MET A 141 -7.27 -4.43 1.69
C MET A 141 -5.78 -4.25 1.42
N GLY A 142 -5.06 -3.50 2.26
CA GLY A 142 -3.62 -3.29 2.12
C GLY A 142 -2.81 -4.59 2.18
N VAL A 143 -3.11 -5.47 3.15
CA VAL A 143 -2.42 -6.77 3.22
C VAL A 143 -2.79 -7.71 2.08
N ALA A 144 -4.04 -7.67 1.61
CA ALA A 144 -4.46 -8.38 0.41
C ALA A 144 -3.69 -7.87 -0.82
N LEU A 145 -3.63 -6.55 -1.01
CA LEU A 145 -2.89 -5.93 -2.09
C LEU A 145 -1.42 -6.35 -2.09
N GLY A 146 -0.74 -6.28 -0.94
CA GLY A 146 0.66 -6.72 -0.83
C GLY A 146 0.86 -8.19 -1.22
N ALA A 147 -0.03 -9.08 -0.77
CA ALA A 147 0.05 -10.52 -1.07
C ALA A 147 -0.17 -10.87 -2.55
N PHE A 148 -0.89 -10.04 -3.31
CA PHE A 148 -1.08 -10.20 -4.77
C PHE A 148 -0.04 -9.43 -5.60
N VAL A 149 0.38 -8.24 -5.15
CA VAL A 149 1.35 -7.40 -5.87
C VAL A 149 2.73 -8.04 -5.89
N VAL A 150 3.17 -8.67 -4.80
CA VAL A 150 4.49 -9.31 -4.74
C VAL A 150 4.70 -10.38 -5.82
N PRO A 151 3.84 -11.42 -5.95
CA PRO A 151 4.01 -12.41 -7.01
C PRO A 151 3.82 -11.82 -8.41
N LEU A 152 2.97 -10.80 -8.56
CA LEU A 152 2.81 -10.09 -9.83
C LEU A 152 4.10 -9.36 -10.24
N VAL A 153 4.72 -8.62 -9.33
CA VAL A 153 5.99 -7.92 -9.56
C VAL A 153 7.10 -8.91 -9.87
N ASN A 154 7.23 -9.98 -9.07
CA ASN A 154 8.25 -10.99 -9.28
C ASN A 154 8.12 -11.64 -10.66
N SER A 155 6.90 -12.07 -11.02
CA SER A 155 6.57 -12.72 -12.30
C SER A 155 6.50 -11.78 -13.49
N SER A 156 6.80 -10.49 -13.30
CA SER A 156 6.91 -9.51 -14.38
C SER A 156 8.35 -9.07 -14.57
N LEU A 157 9.15 -9.04 -13.49
CA LEU A 157 10.54 -8.60 -13.53
C LEU A 157 11.48 -9.76 -13.87
N TRP A 158 11.42 -10.85 -13.13
CA TRP A 158 12.49 -11.84 -13.11
C TRP A 158 12.33 -12.90 -14.20
N LYS A 159 13.46 -13.35 -14.74
CA LYS A 159 13.48 -14.55 -15.58
C LYS A 159 12.80 -15.72 -14.87
N MET A 160 12.04 -16.52 -15.63
CA MET A 160 11.25 -17.64 -15.11
C MET A 160 12.12 -18.64 -14.32
N GLU A 161 13.36 -18.87 -14.76
CA GLU A 161 14.33 -19.76 -14.10
C GLU A 161 14.75 -19.29 -12.69
N LEU A 162 14.56 -18.00 -12.39
CA LEU A 162 14.91 -17.41 -11.10
C LEU A 162 13.69 -17.27 -10.17
N LEU A 163 12.50 -17.66 -10.64
CA LEU A 163 11.28 -17.62 -9.87
C LEU A 163 11.15 -18.91 -9.05
N ASP A 164 10.73 -18.75 -7.81
CA ASP A 164 10.33 -19.88 -6.98
C ASP A 164 8.84 -20.09 -7.15
N GLU A 165 8.44 -21.27 -7.65
CA GLU A 165 7.04 -21.69 -7.83
C GLU A 165 6.35 -22.00 -6.49
N VAL A 166 6.34 -21.01 -5.61
CA VAL A 166 5.72 -21.04 -4.29
C VAL A 166 4.66 -19.96 -4.23
N ALA A 167 3.52 -20.29 -3.64
CA ALA A 167 2.44 -19.34 -3.42
C ALA A 167 2.84 -18.29 -2.39
N SER A 168 2.56 -17.01 -2.66
CA SER A 168 2.78 -15.91 -1.71
C SER A 168 2.04 -16.12 -0.38
N VAL A 169 0.93 -16.85 -0.40
CA VAL A 169 0.21 -17.31 0.79
C VAL A 169 -0.10 -18.80 0.62
N ALA A 170 0.70 -19.64 1.27
CA ALA A 170 0.68 -21.08 1.08
C ALA A 170 -0.13 -21.81 2.15
N ASN A 171 -0.21 -21.26 3.36
CA ASN A 171 -0.83 -21.89 4.52
C ASN A 171 -1.61 -20.88 5.38
N TRP A 172 -2.45 -21.39 6.29
CA TRP A 172 -3.20 -20.57 7.26
C TRP A 172 -2.31 -19.75 8.20
N ARG A 173 -1.09 -20.23 8.49
CA ARG A 173 -0.10 -19.44 9.24
C ARG A 173 0.20 -18.12 8.53
N ASP A 174 0.34 -18.13 7.22
CA ASP A 174 0.65 -16.93 6.42
C ASP A 174 -0.53 -15.95 6.47
N VAL A 175 -1.77 -16.47 6.43
CA VAL A 175 -2.99 -15.66 6.63
C VAL A 175 -2.99 -15.00 8.02
N PHE A 176 -2.73 -15.75 9.09
CA PHE A 176 -2.67 -15.19 10.44
C PHE A 176 -1.56 -14.14 10.59
N VAL A 177 -0.42 -14.33 9.94
CA VAL A 177 0.65 -13.31 9.89
C VAL A 177 0.14 -12.04 9.20
N LEU A 178 -0.47 -12.15 8.03
CA LEU A 178 -1.02 -11.00 7.30
C LEU A 178 -2.12 -10.27 8.10
N LEU A 179 -3.03 -11.02 8.74
CA LEU A 179 -4.02 -10.44 9.65
C LEU A 179 -3.37 -9.75 10.86
N GLY A 180 -2.29 -10.33 11.39
CA GLY A 180 -1.49 -9.71 12.44
C GLY A 180 -0.84 -8.39 12.01
N LEU A 181 -0.34 -8.30 10.77
CA LEU A 181 0.19 -7.05 10.20
C LEU A 181 -0.92 -6.00 10.02
N ALA A 182 -2.10 -6.40 9.53
CA ALA A 182 -3.25 -5.50 9.42
C ALA A 182 -3.71 -4.98 10.81
N ALA A 183 -3.75 -5.87 11.81
CA ALA A 183 -4.08 -5.52 13.18
C ALA A 183 -3.04 -4.59 13.80
N LEU A 184 -1.75 -4.83 13.57
CA LEU A 184 -0.66 -3.96 14.00
C LEU A 184 -0.84 -2.54 13.46
N VAL A 185 -1.04 -2.40 12.14
CA VAL A 185 -1.29 -1.09 11.52
C VAL A 185 -2.53 -0.43 12.11
N THR A 186 -3.61 -1.19 12.28
CA THR A 186 -4.86 -0.68 12.86
C THR A 186 -4.66 -0.15 14.28
N VAL A 187 -3.94 -0.88 15.14
CA VAL A 187 -3.67 -0.46 16.52
C VAL A 187 -2.75 0.76 16.55
N VAL A 188 -1.64 0.74 15.81
CA VAL A 188 -0.67 1.84 15.79
C VAL A 188 -1.32 3.15 15.32
N VAL A 189 -2.10 3.09 14.24
CA VAL A 189 -2.79 4.27 13.70
C VAL A 189 -4.00 4.66 14.56
N GLY A 190 -4.78 3.68 15.02
CA GLY A 190 -6.02 3.90 15.77
C GLY A 190 -5.81 4.52 17.16
N LEU A 191 -4.64 4.29 17.77
CA LEU A 191 -4.24 4.94 19.03
C LEU A 191 -3.99 6.44 18.88
N GLN A 192 -3.74 6.92 17.66
CA GLN A 192 -3.55 8.35 17.33
C GLN A 192 -2.55 9.11 18.24
N PRO A 193 -1.37 8.57 18.57
CA PRO A 193 -0.40 9.33 19.35
C PRO A 193 0.20 10.47 18.51
N ASP A 194 0.20 11.69 19.05
CA ASP A 194 0.59 12.91 18.31
C ASP A 194 1.97 12.82 17.65
N PHE A 195 2.96 12.25 18.35
CA PHE A 195 4.33 12.10 17.83
C PHE A 195 4.42 11.21 16.57
N LEU A 196 3.40 10.39 16.27
CA LEU A 196 3.37 9.57 15.06
C LEU A 196 2.84 10.30 13.83
N TYR A 197 2.43 11.57 13.92
CA TYR A 197 1.99 12.34 12.76
C TYR A 197 2.98 12.25 11.58
N GLY A 198 4.23 12.68 11.79
CA GLY A 198 5.25 12.70 10.74
C GLY A 198 5.57 11.32 10.15
N PRO A 199 5.84 10.28 10.98
CA PRO A 199 6.06 8.91 10.51
C PRO A 199 4.89 8.34 9.70
N LEU A 200 3.66 8.48 10.19
CA LEU A 200 2.48 7.95 9.50
C LEU A 200 2.20 8.73 8.21
N ALA A 201 2.39 10.05 8.22
CA ALA A 201 2.27 10.89 7.03
C ALA A 201 3.26 10.46 5.94
N LEU A 202 4.54 10.34 6.29
CA LEU A 202 5.57 9.96 5.34
C LEU A 202 5.37 8.54 4.81
N LEU A 203 5.17 7.55 5.69
CA LEU A 203 5.05 6.16 5.29
C LEU A 203 3.79 5.90 4.45
N SER A 204 2.66 6.51 4.80
CA SER A 204 1.42 6.37 4.01
C SER A 204 1.54 7.06 2.65
N GLY A 205 2.15 8.25 2.58
CA GLY A 205 2.45 8.94 1.33
C GLY A 205 3.42 8.16 0.43
N LEU A 206 4.51 7.61 1.01
CA LEU A 206 5.45 6.75 0.30
C LEU A 206 4.81 5.44 -0.16
N GLY A 207 3.92 4.86 0.65
CA GLY A 207 3.16 3.66 0.27
C GLY A 207 2.29 3.92 -0.96
N ALA A 208 1.55 5.03 -0.96
CA ALA A 208 0.70 5.43 -2.09
C ALA A 208 1.52 5.73 -3.35
N PHE A 209 2.53 6.58 -3.23
CA PHE A 209 3.40 6.95 -4.35
C PHE A 209 4.19 5.76 -4.89
N GLY A 210 4.73 4.91 -4.00
CA GLY A 210 5.48 3.72 -4.35
C GLY A 210 4.64 2.69 -5.10
N LEU A 211 3.39 2.47 -4.68
CA LEU A 211 2.49 1.56 -5.40
C LEU A 211 2.12 2.08 -6.79
N LEU A 212 1.87 3.38 -6.94
CA LEU A 212 1.70 4.00 -8.25
C LEU A 212 2.94 3.77 -9.12
N ALA A 213 4.13 4.06 -8.61
CA ALA A 213 5.38 3.88 -9.34
C ALA A 213 5.62 2.42 -9.77
N VAL A 214 5.28 1.46 -8.91
CA VAL A 214 5.35 0.03 -9.24
C VAL A 214 4.38 -0.30 -10.37
N VAL A 215 3.11 0.10 -10.26
CA VAL A 215 2.09 -0.19 -11.29
C VAL A 215 2.48 0.45 -12.63
N SER A 216 2.84 1.73 -12.64
CA SER A 216 3.24 2.43 -13.86
C SER A 216 4.51 1.84 -14.49
N GLY A 217 5.48 1.42 -13.67
CA GLY A 217 6.67 0.71 -14.13
C GLY A 217 6.35 -0.65 -14.77
N LEU A 218 5.48 -1.44 -14.13
CA LEU A 218 5.02 -2.73 -14.66
C LEU A 218 4.24 -2.56 -15.98
N LEU A 219 3.38 -1.55 -16.09
CA LEU A 219 2.66 -1.25 -17.33
C LEU A 219 3.64 -0.94 -18.47
N VAL A 220 4.67 -0.13 -18.22
CA VAL A 220 5.69 0.16 -19.24
C VAL A 220 6.44 -1.11 -19.66
N LEU A 221 6.82 -1.97 -18.70
CA LEU A 221 7.47 -3.24 -19.03
C LEU A 221 6.57 -4.12 -19.90
N GLN A 222 5.27 -4.20 -19.57
CA GLN A 222 4.27 -4.92 -20.36
C GLN A 222 4.15 -4.35 -21.78
N PHE A 223 4.01 -3.03 -21.94
CA PHE A 223 3.90 -2.37 -23.24
C PHE A 223 5.16 -2.56 -24.09
N ARG A 224 6.34 -2.52 -23.47
CA ARG A 224 7.61 -2.76 -24.16
C ARG A 224 7.89 -4.24 -24.40
N LYS A 225 7.02 -5.15 -23.94
CA LYS A 225 7.20 -6.61 -23.99
C LYS A 225 8.52 -7.04 -23.33
N GLN A 226 8.86 -6.37 -22.22
CA GLN A 226 10.11 -6.53 -21.48
C GLN A 226 9.93 -7.31 -20.17
N ASN A 227 8.86 -8.10 -20.08
CA ASN A 227 8.60 -8.93 -18.91
C ASN A 227 9.60 -10.09 -18.83
N ASN A 228 9.86 -10.56 -17.62
CA ASN A 228 10.62 -11.78 -17.32
C ASN A 228 12.04 -11.82 -17.87
N ARG A 229 12.70 -10.67 -17.88
CA ARG A 229 14.01 -10.51 -18.54
C ARG A 229 15.17 -10.26 -17.58
N PHE A 230 14.89 -9.81 -16.35
CA PHE A 230 15.94 -9.36 -15.45
C PHE A 230 16.53 -10.55 -14.68
N SER A 231 17.85 -10.55 -14.53
CA SER A 231 18.59 -11.50 -13.69
C SER A 231 19.23 -10.83 -12.47
N ASP A 232 19.70 -9.58 -12.66
CA ASP A 232 20.37 -8.76 -11.64
C ASP A 232 19.42 -7.66 -11.12
N PRO A 233 19.21 -7.54 -9.79
CA PRO A 233 18.51 -6.40 -9.19
C PRO A 233 19.03 -5.03 -9.61
N ARG A 234 20.33 -4.88 -9.92
CA ARG A 234 20.89 -3.61 -10.39
C ARG A 234 20.33 -3.17 -11.74
N ALA A 235 19.83 -4.09 -12.56
CA ALA A 235 19.19 -3.74 -13.82
C ALA A 235 17.79 -3.12 -13.65
N LEU A 236 17.25 -3.12 -12.42
CA LEU A 236 15.92 -2.57 -12.11
C LEU A 236 15.91 -1.04 -11.97
N TRP A 237 17.06 -0.37 -11.85
CA TRP A 237 17.12 1.09 -11.73
C TRP A 237 16.43 1.82 -12.89
N GLY A 238 16.60 1.33 -14.13
CA GLY A 238 15.95 1.91 -15.29
C GLY A 238 14.42 1.83 -15.22
N PRO A 239 13.83 0.63 -15.13
CA PRO A 239 12.38 0.47 -14.96
C PRO A 239 11.81 1.20 -13.74
N ALA A 240 12.51 1.17 -12.60
CA ALA A 240 12.09 1.87 -11.39
C ALA A 240 12.09 3.39 -11.59
N ALA A 241 13.11 3.96 -12.22
CA ALA A 241 13.17 5.39 -12.54
C ALA A 241 12.04 5.82 -13.48
N VAL A 242 11.71 4.99 -14.49
CA VAL A 242 10.58 5.25 -15.39
C VAL A 242 9.26 5.20 -14.62
N GLY A 243 9.04 4.18 -13.78
CA GLY A 243 7.85 4.09 -12.95
C GLY A 243 7.69 5.28 -12.00
N LEU A 244 8.76 5.67 -11.31
CA LEU A 244 8.79 6.85 -10.43
C LEU A 244 8.51 8.14 -11.20
N PHE A 245 9.09 8.30 -12.39
CA PHE A 245 8.85 9.47 -13.23
C PHE A 245 7.39 9.55 -13.67
N ILE A 246 6.80 8.44 -14.10
CA ILE A 246 5.39 8.41 -14.50
C ILE A 246 4.48 8.71 -13.30
N ALA A 247 4.69 8.04 -12.16
CA ALA A 247 3.90 8.30 -10.95
C ALA A 247 4.01 9.75 -10.47
N PHE A 248 5.19 10.36 -10.58
CA PHE A 248 5.38 11.79 -10.27
C PHE A 248 4.52 12.66 -11.19
N ASN A 249 4.56 12.40 -12.51
CA ASN A 249 3.75 13.15 -13.48
C ASN A 249 2.25 12.91 -13.29
N GLU A 250 1.82 11.70 -12.95
CA GLU A 250 0.43 11.38 -12.64
C GLU A 250 -0.06 12.16 -11.42
N VAL A 251 0.69 12.12 -10.31
CA VAL A 251 0.38 12.90 -9.10
C VAL A 251 0.33 14.40 -9.43
N MET A 252 1.33 14.92 -10.13
CA MET A 252 1.38 16.34 -10.50
C MET A 252 0.19 16.73 -11.40
N ALA A 253 -0.13 15.92 -12.40
CA ALA A 253 -1.25 16.18 -13.30
C ALA A 253 -2.58 16.21 -12.55
N ILE A 254 -2.81 15.27 -11.62
CA ILE A 254 -4.04 15.25 -10.81
C ILE A 254 -4.09 16.45 -9.86
N VAL A 255 -2.98 16.80 -9.21
CA VAL A 255 -2.89 17.99 -8.33
C VAL A 255 -3.24 19.25 -9.12
N LEU A 256 -2.59 19.47 -10.26
CA LEU A 256 -2.81 20.65 -11.10
C LEU A 256 -4.25 20.69 -11.64
N LEU A 257 -4.79 19.55 -12.06
CA LEU A 257 -6.17 19.46 -12.53
C LEU A 257 -7.16 19.80 -11.42
N ARG A 258 -7.01 19.20 -10.23
CA ARG A 258 -7.88 19.50 -9.08
C ARG A 258 -7.76 20.96 -8.64
N GLN A 259 -6.55 21.51 -8.63
CA GLN A 259 -6.33 22.92 -8.31
C GLN A 259 -7.01 23.82 -9.35
N TRP A 260 -6.85 23.53 -10.64
CA TRP A 260 -7.52 24.28 -11.72
C TRP A 260 -9.04 24.21 -11.59
N LEU A 261 -9.59 23.03 -11.31
CA LEU A 261 -11.03 22.85 -11.10
C LEU A 261 -11.53 23.58 -9.85
N THR A 262 -10.75 23.59 -8.76
CA THR A 262 -11.08 24.31 -7.52
C THR A 262 -11.12 25.81 -7.77
N VAL A 263 -10.08 26.36 -8.42
CA VAL A 263 -10.00 27.80 -8.70
C VAL A 263 -11.04 28.26 -9.72
N THR A 264 -11.31 27.45 -10.76
CA THR A 264 -12.20 27.84 -11.86
C THR A 264 -13.68 27.62 -11.53
N TYR A 265 -14.01 26.52 -10.85
CA TYR A 265 -15.39 26.08 -10.64
C TYR A 265 -15.79 25.96 -9.16
N ASN A 266 -14.90 26.30 -8.22
CA ASN A 266 -15.12 26.20 -6.78
C ASN A 266 -15.54 24.79 -6.33
N LEU A 267 -14.99 23.75 -6.99
CA LEU A 267 -15.27 22.36 -6.67
C LEU A 267 -14.49 21.91 -5.43
N PRO A 268 -15.13 21.16 -4.49
CA PRO A 268 -14.46 20.68 -3.29
C PRO A 268 -13.73 19.35 -3.56
N PHE A 269 -12.39 19.37 -3.48
CA PHE A 269 -11.53 18.18 -3.59
C PHE A 269 -10.65 17.95 -2.37
#